data_AF-A0A6Y2Y5R3-F1
#
_entry.id   AF-A0A6Y2Y5R3-F1
#
_cell.length_a   1.000
_cell.length_b   1.000
_cell.length_c   1.000
_cell.angle_alpha   90.00
_cell.angle_beta   90.00
_cell.angle_gamma   90.00
#
_symmetry.space_group_name_H-M   'P 1'
#
loop_
_entity.id
_entity.type
_entity.pdbx_description
1 polymer ?
#
loop_
_entity_poly.entity_id
_entity_poly.type
_entity_poly.pdbx_seq_one_letter_code
_entity_poly.pdbx_strand_id
1 'polypeptide(L)'
;LAPIETGVARVFNLLHSSNKSQKLSQDKKEYLIRFLLSEFIYEPEAFALFRELSQNTLAENIYNIIISDISRKWALKDISDSLYMSCSTLKRKLKQENTSFSEVYLNARMNKATKLLRNSEYNITRVAYMCGYDSASYFTCVFKKHFKTTPSEFLAFLSSSRHQYVN
;
A
#
# COMPACT_ATOMS: atom_id res chain seq x y z
N LEU A 1 35.61 15.52 -2.86
CA LEU A 1 35.61 14.49 -1.79
C LEU A 1 34.16 14.08 -1.58
N ALA A 2 33.76 12.89 -2.02
CA ALA A 2 32.41 12.39 -1.76
C ALA A 2 32.23 12.28 -0.23
N PRO A 3 31.08 12.71 0.35
CA PRO A 3 30.87 12.57 1.78
C PRO A 3 30.97 11.08 2.15
N ILE A 4 31.69 10.80 3.24
CA ILE A 4 31.82 9.46 3.81
C ILE A 4 30.40 8.92 3.97
N GLU A 5 30.04 7.87 3.23
CA GLU A 5 28.79 7.16 3.45
C GLU A 5 28.86 6.57 4.86
N THR A 6 28.22 7.24 5.82
CA THR A 6 28.04 6.71 7.17
C THR A 6 27.30 5.37 7.08
N GLY A 7 27.50 4.50 8.07
CA GLY A 7 26.82 3.19 8.11
C GLY A 7 25.30 3.33 7.93
N VAL A 8 24.71 4.39 8.45
CA VAL A 8 23.30 4.76 8.30
C VAL A 8 22.91 4.96 6.84
N ALA A 9 23.67 5.74 6.06
CA ALA A 9 23.41 5.96 4.63
C ALA A 9 23.47 4.65 3.85
N ARG A 10 24.44 3.78 4.17
CA ARG A 10 24.56 2.45 3.55
C ARG A 10 23.37 1.54 3.87
N VAL A 11 22.92 1.52 5.11
CA VAL A 11 21.76 0.71 5.52
C VAL A 11 20.46 1.25 4.92
N PHE A 12 20.27 2.58 4.90
CA PHE A 12 19.14 3.23 4.24
C PHE A 12 19.09 2.90 2.74
N ASN A 13 20.24 2.99 2.05
CA ASN A 13 20.37 2.63 0.64
C ASN A 13 20.15 1.13 0.39
N LEU A 14 20.57 0.25 1.30
CA LEU A 14 20.35 -1.19 1.19
C LEU A 14 18.86 -1.54 1.34
N LEU A 15 18.15 -0.90 2.27
CA LEU A 15 16.69 -1.04 2.39
C LEU A 15 15.97 -0.54 1.13
N HIS A 16 16.39 0.59 0.56
CA HIS A 16 15.78 1.14 -0.66
C HIS A 16 16.09 0.33 -1.93
N SER A 17 17.31 -0.19 -2.07
CA SER A 17 17.75 -0.99 -3.23
C SER A 17 17.27 -2.45 -3.18
N SER A 18 16.94 -2.97 -1.99
CA SER A 18 16.35 -4.32 -1.83
C SER A 18 15.01 -4.53 -2.53
N ASN A 19 14.37 -3.46 -3.01
CA ASN A 19 13.17 -3.53 -3.83
C ASN A 19 13.43 -3.92 -5.31
N LYS A 20 14.68 -3.91 -5.79
CA LYS A 20 14.96 -4.03 -7.24
C LYS A 20 15.62 -5.33 -7.72
N SER A 21 16.45 -6.03 -6.95
CA SER A 21 17.15 -7.22 -7.51
C SER A 21 17.58 -8.33 -6.54
N GLN A 22 17.60 -8.09 -5.22
CA GLN A 22 18.03 -9.10 -4.25
C GLN A 22 17.14 -9.05 -3.01
N LYS A 23 16.31 -10.09 -2.82
CA LYS A 23 15.34 -10.15 -1.73
C LYS A 23 16.08 -10.41 -0.41
N LEU A 24 16.33 -9.36 0.37
CA LEU A 24 16.85 -9.51 1.74
C LEU A 24 15.91 -10.44 2.54
N SER A 25 16.50 -11.34 3.34
CA SER A 25 15.73 -12.15 4.28
C SER A 25 15.02 -11.27 5.31
N GLN A 26 13.92 -11.78 5.87
CA GLN A 26 13.13 -11.04 6.87
C GLN A 26 14.00 -10.63 8.07
N ASP A 27 14.82 -11.56 8.57
CA ASP A 27 15.73 -11.32 9.70
C ASP A 27 16.72 -10.20 9.38
N LYS A 28 17.31 -10.19 8.18
CA LYS A 28 18.25 -9.14 7.77
C LYS A 28 17.57 -7.78 7.69
N LYS A 29 16.34 -7.71 7.19
CA LYS A 29 15.57 -6.45 7.18
C LYS A 29 15.29 -5.96 8.60
N GLU A 30 14.89 -6.86 9.49
CA GLU A 30 14.64 -6.55 10.89
C GLU A 30 15.91 -6.02 11.59
N TYR A 31 17.06 -6.68 11.41
CA TYR A 31 18.33 -6.21 11.95
C TYR A 31 18.71 -4.82 11.44
N LEU A 32 18.55 -4.57 10.14
CA LEU A 32 18.85 -3.27 9.54
C LEU A 32 17.93 -2.17 10.05
N ILE A 33 16.64 -2.46 10.22
CA ILE A 33 15.68 -1.52 10.83
C ILE A 33 16.07 -1.24 12.28
N ARG A 34 16.38 -2.28 13.08
CA ARG A 34 16.83 -2.11 14.47
C ARG A 34 18.12 -1.30 14.56
N PHE A 35 19.09 -1.55 13.68
CA PHE A 35 20.34 -0.78 13.58
C PHE A 35 20.06 0.68 13.23
N LEU A 36 19.23 0.97 12.24
CA LEU A 36 18.85 2.35 11.92
C LEU A 36 18.16 3.03 13.10
N LEU A 37 17.18 2.37 13.72
CA LEU A 37 16.47 2.90 14.87
C LEU A 37 17.40 3.11 16.07
N SER A 38 18.45 2.28 16.23
CA SER A 38 19.40 2.43 17.33
C SER A 38 20.21 3.71 17.30
N GLU A 39 20.45 4.27 16.10
CA GLU A 39 21.12 5.56 15.93
C GLU A 39 20.30 6.73 16.48
N PHE A 40 19.00 6.54 16.67
CA PHE A 40 18.07 7.57 17.14
C PHE A 40 17.64 7.37 18.61
N ILE A 41 18.18 6.37 19.32
CA ILE A 41 17.76 6.03 20.70
C ILE A 41 18.07 7.16 21.70
N TYR A 42 18.98 8.07 21.37
CA TYR A 42 19.33 9.19 22.23
C TYR A 42 18.80 10.54 21.74
N GLU A 43 17.96 10.55 20.69
CA GLU A 43 17.39 11.75 20.07
C GLU A 43 15.90 11.86 20.46
N PRO A 44 15.53 12.69 21.46
CA PRO A 44 14.15 12.83 21.93
C PRO A 44 13.15 13.19 20.82
N GLU A 45 13.56 14.02 19.87
CA GLU A 45 12.78 14.46 18.71
C GLU A 45 12.48 13.28 17.78
N ALA A 46 13.41 12.34 17.64
CA ALA A 46 13.20 11.16 16.82
C ALA A 46 12.13 10.25 17.43
N PHE A 47 12.07 10.09 18.75
CA PHE A 47 10.99 9.35 19.41
C PHE A 47 9.62 9.99 19.21
N ALA A 48 9.53 11.32 19.28
CA ALA A 48 8.28 12.04 19.03
C ALA A 48 7.81 11.81 17.58
N LEU A 49 8.73 11.93 16.62
CA LEU A 49 8.48 11.67 15.20
C LEU A 49 8.08 10.21 14.93
N PHE A 50 8.78 9.22 15.48
CA PHE A 50 8.43 7.81 15.32
C PHE A 50 7.08 7.48 15.93
N ARG A 51 6.76 8.06 17.09
CA ARG A 51 5.44 7.91 17.70
C ARG A 51 4.36 8.44 16.77
N GLU A 52 4.54 9.64 16.23
CA GLU A 52 3.60 10.23 15.28
C GLU A 52 3.43 9.37 14.02
N LEU A 53 4.53 8.97 13.38
CA LEU A 53 4.53 8.14 12.17
C LEU A 53 4.00 6.71 12.41
N SER A 54 4.06 6.22 13.65
CA SER A 54 3.53 4.89 14.01
C SER A 54 2.03 4.85 14.20
N GLN A 55 1.37 6.01 14.33
CA GLN A 55 -0.07 6.08 14.45
C GLN A 55 -0.72 6.10 13.07
N ASN A 56 -1.64 5.16 12.85
CA ASN A 56 -2.45 5.19 11.65
C ASN A 56 -3.43 6.38 11.70
N THR A 57 -3.53 7.09 10.59
CA THR A 57 -4.65 7.99 10.28
C THR A 57 -5.99 7.25 10.29
N LEU A 58 -7.10 7.99 10.30
CA LEU A 58 -8.43 7.40 10.17
C LEU A 58 -8.57 6.67 8.82
N ALA A 59 -8.12 7.28 7.72
CA ALA A 59 -8.14 6.67 6.40
C ALA A 59 -7.37 5.33 6.36
N GLU A 60 -6.20 5.25 7.00
CA GLU A 60 -5.41 4.00 7.08
C GLU A 60 -6.11 2.94 7.92
N ASN A 61 -6.71 3.31 9.05
CA ASN A 61 -7.49 2.37 9.86
C ASN A 61 -8.68 1.80 9.07
N ILE A 62 -9.40 2.65 8.33
CA ILE A 62 -10.50 2.21 7.46
C ILE A 62 -10.00 1.32 6.33
N TYR A 63 -8.87 1.68 5.71
CA TYR A 63 -8.23 0.86 4.68
C TYR A 63 -7.91 -0.54 5.22
N ASN A 64 -7.36 -0.64 6.42
CA ASN A 64 -7.02 -1.90 7.08
C ASN A 64 -8.26 -2.75 7.40
N ILE A 65 -9.35 -2.13 7.83
CA ILE A 65 -10.65 -2.82 8.02
C ILE A 65 -11.14 -3.38 6.68
N ILE A 66 -11.15 -2.56 5.63
CA ILE A 66 -11.63 -2.95 4.30
C ILE A 66 -10.80 -4.09 3.70
N ILE A 67 -9.46 -4.04 3.83
CA ILE A 67 -8.60 -5.04 3.18
C ILE A 67 -8.63 -6.40 3.88
N SER A 68 -9.08 -6.46 5.13
CA SER A 68 -9.30 -7.72 5.86
C SER A 68 -10.33 -8.62 5.17
N ASP A 69 -11.32 -8.03 4.50
CA ASP A 69 -12.25 -8.70 3.59
C ASP A 69 -12.64 -7.77 2.45
N ILE A 70 -11.74 -7.65 1.46
CA ILE A 70 -11.93 -6.77 0.31
C ILE A 70 -13.04 -7.23 -0.64
N SER A 71 -13.41 -8.51 -0.57
CA SER A 71 -14.43 -9.12 -1.44
C SER A 71 -15.84 -8.72 -1.03
N ARG A 72 -16.02 -8.37 0.24
CA ARG A 72 -17.27 -7.84 0.78
C ARG A 72 -17.60 -6.47 0.19
N LYS A 73 -18.91 -6.23 -0.01
CA LYS A 73 -19.48 -4.93 -0.34
C LYS A 73 -19.56 -4.05 0.90
N TRP A 74 -18.53 -3.24 1.14
CA TRP A 74 -18.49 -2.32 2.27
C TRP A 74 -19.33 -1.08 2.02
N ALA A 75 -20.17 -0.73 2.98
CA ALA A 75 -20.87 0.55 3.05
C ALA A 75 -20.25 1.45 4.11
N LEU A 76 -20.50 2.76 3.99
CA LEU A 76 -20.07 3.75 4.99
C LEU A 76 -20.58 3.40 6.39
N LYS A 77 -21.80 2.85 6.48
CA LYS A 77 -22.45 2.49 7.73
C LYS A 77 -21.68 1.38 8.46
N ASP A 78 -21.22 0.36 7.74
CA ASP A 78 -20.41 -0.73 8.30
C ASP A 78 -19.17 -0.18 8.99
N ILE A 79 -18.47 0.74 8.32
CA ILE A 79 -17.26 1.35 8.86
C ILE A 79 -17.58 2.25 10.05
N SER A 80 -18.63 3.07 9.95
CA SER A 80 -19.01 3.96 11.03
C SER A 80 -19.39 3.20 12.31
N ASP A 81 -20.09 2.08 12.16
CA ASP A 81 -20.48 1.23 13.29
C ASP A 81 -19.26 0.54 13.90
N SER A 82 -18.34 0.01 13.08
CA SER A 82 -17.10 -0.62 13.56
C SER A 82 -16.17 0.32 14.32
N LEU A 83 -16.25 1.63 14.03
CA LEU A 83 -15.44 2.67 14.67
C LEU A 83 -16.19 3.42 15.77
N TYR A 84 -17.43 3.01 16.10
CA TYR A 84 -18.31 3.68 17.06
C TYR A 84 -18.50 5.18 16.77
N MET A 85 -18.65 5.52 15.48
CA MET A 85 -18.89 6.88 15.01
C MET A 85 -20.21 6.98 14.24
N SER A 86 -20.81 8.16 14.22
CA SER A 86 -21.88 8.44 13.25
C SER A 86 -21.29 8.57 11.84
N CYS A 87 -22.06 8.25 10.80
CA CYS A 87 -21.69 8.47 9.40
C CYS A 87 -21.26 9.92 9.12
N SER A 88 -21.92 10.89 9.77
CA SER A 88 -21.62 12.32 9.61
C SER A 88 -20.26 12.68 10.22
N THR A 89 -19.95 12.15 11.41
CA THR A 89 -18.63 12.33 12.04
C THR A 89 -17.54 11.70 11.20
N LEU A 90 -17.75 10.47 10.71
CA LEU A 90 -16.80 9.76 9.86
C LEU A 90 -16.47 10.54 8.59
N LYS A 91 -17.50 11.03 7.86
CA LYS A 91 -17.33 11.87 6.67
C LYS A 91 -16.56 13.15 6.97
N ARG A 92 -16.89 13.84 8.07
CA ARG A 92 -16.22 15.09 8.45
C ARG A 92 -14.74 14.86 8.73
N LYS A 93 -14.40 13.82 9.49
CA LYS A 93 -13.01 13.47 9.81
C LYS A 93 -12.22 13.07 8.57
N LEU A 94 -12.79 12.24 7.68
CA LEU A 94 -12.14 11.90 6.41
C LEU A 94 -11.91 13.13 5.52
N LYS A 95 -12.85 14.07 5.51
CA LYS A 95 -12.66 15.34 4.80
C LYS A 95 -11.51 16.17 5.37
N GLN A 96 -11.28 16.13 6.69
CA GLN A 96 -10.12 16.78 7.32
C GLN A 96 -8.79 16.12 6.89
N GLU A 97 -8.82 14.83 6.58
CA GLU A 97 -7.71 14.09 5.96
C GLU A 97 -7.67 14.23 4.43
N ASN A 98 -8.42 15.18 3.85
CA ASN A 98 -8.53 15.43 2.41
C ASN A 98 -8.95 14.20 1.60
N THR A 99 -9.79 13.34 2.16
CA THR A 99 -10.30 12.16 1.48
C THR A 99 -11.76 11.85 1.82
N SER A 100 -12.26 10.72 1.30
CA SER A 100 -13.61 10.23 1.49
C SER A 100 -13.61 8.70 1.57
N PHE A 101 -14.67 8.13 2.15
CA PHE A 101 -14.81 6.67 2.23
C PHE A 101 -14.73 5.99 0.86
N SER A 102 -15.37 6.58 -0.15
CA SER A 102 -15.36 6.03 -1.52
C SER A 102 -13.96 6.01 -2.13
N GLU A 103 -13.13 7.01 -1.85
CA GLU A 103 -11.74 7.05 -2.29
C GLU A 103 -10.88 6.01 -1.56
N VAL A 104 -10.99 5.92 -0.23
CA VAL A 104 -10.29 4.90 0.56
C VAL A 104 -10.66 3.49 0.08
N TYR A 105 -11.95 3.24 -0.14
CA TYR A 105 -12.41 1.94 -0.61
C TYR A 105 -11.97 1.64 -2.06
N LEU A 106 -11.98 2.64 -2.94
CA LEU A 106 -11.43 2.50 -4.29
C LEU A 106 -9.93 2.16 -4.24
N ASN A 107 -9.15 2.90 -3.45
CA ASN A 107 -7.71 2.70 -3.29
C ASN A 107 -7.41 1.29 -2.75
N ALA A 108 -8.16 0.80 -1.77
CA ALA A 108 -8.02 -0.56 -1.26
C ALA A 108 -8.22 -1.62 -2.35
N ARG A 109 -9.26 -1.48 -3.17
CA ARG A 109 -9.53 -2.42 -4.27
C ARG A 109 -8.45 -2.37 -5.35
N MET A 110 -8.00 -1.17 -5.72
CA MET A 110 -6.94 -0.96 -6.72
C MET A 110 -5.58 -1.48 -6.24
N ASN A 111 -5.25 -1.28 -4.98
CA ASN A 111 -4.03 -1.84 -4.37
C ASN A 111 -4.07 -3.36 -4.31
N LYS A 112 -5.22 -3.97 -4.00
CA LYS A 112 -5.38 -5.43 -4.10
C LYS A 112 -5.23 -5.91 -5.54
N ALA A 113 -5.83 -5.22 -6.49
CA ALA A 113 -5.78 -5.57 -7.91
C ALA A 113 -4.33 -5.60 -8.43
N THR A 114 -3.55 -4.55 -8.15
CA THR A 114 -2.14 -4.51 -8.58
C THR A 114 -1.29 -5.61 -7.94
N LYS A 115 -1.53 -5.95 -6.66
CA LYS A 115 -0.88 -7.09 -6.00
C LYS A 115 -1.23 -8.41 -6.67
N LEU A 116 -2.51 -8.63 -6.99
CA LEU A 116 -2.96 -9.84 -7.67
C LEU A 116 -2.42 -9.92 -9.11
N LEU A 117 -2.40 -8.83 -9.87
CA LEU A 117 -1.86 -8.80 -11.22
C LEU A 117 -0.35 -9.08 -11.25
N ARG A 118 0.39 -8.65 -10.21
CA ARG A 118 1.81 -9.00 -10.08
C ARG A 118 2.01 -10.50 -9.83
N ASN A 119 1.06 -11.18 -9.23
CA ASN A 119 1.08 -12.63 -9.07
C ASN A 119 0.45 -13.25 -10.32
N SER A 120 1.28 -13.67 -11.28
CA SER A 120 0.89 -14.08 -12.65
C SER A 120 -0.01 -15.34 -12.77
N GLU A 121 -0.69 -15.74 -11.69
CA GLU A 121 -1.53 -16.93 -11.60
C GLU A 121 -3.01 -16.64 -11.92
N TYR A 122 -3.42 -15.37 -11.97
CA TYR A 122 -4.82 -14.97 -12.15
C TYR A 122 -5.03 -14.20 -13.44
N ASN A 123 -6.06 -14.58 -14.21
CA ASN A 123 -6.54 -13.75 -15.32
C ASN A 123 -7.29 -12.50 -14.80
N ILE A 124 -7.42 -11.48 -15.66
CA ILE A 124 -8.00 -10.18 -15.30
C ILE A 124 -9.43 -10.32 -14.75
N THR A 125 -10.23 -11.21 -15.33
CA THR A 125 -11.60 -11.48 -14.87
C THR A 125 -11.61 -11.97 -13.44
N ARG A 126 -10.76 -12.94 -13.08
CA ARG A 126 -10.65 -13.46 -11.72
C ARG A 126 -10.14 -12.41 -10.75
N VAL A 127 -9.18 -11.58 -11.17
CA VAL A 127 -8.71 -10.44 -10.37
C VAL A 127 -9.86 -9.47 -10.05
N ALA A 128 -10.70 -9.14 -11.03
CA ALA A 128 -11.85 -8.24 -10.82
C ALA A 128 -12.77 -8.76 -9.70
N TYR A 129 -13.15 -10.04 -9.76
CA TYR A 129 -14.00 -10.67 -8.74
C TYR A 129 -13.33 -10.72 -7.36
N MET A 130 -12.04 -11.06 -7.29
CA MET A 130 -11.29 -11.07 -6.02
C MET A 130 -11.12 -9.68 -5.40
N CYS A 131 -11.31 -8.62 -6.19
CA CYS A 131 -11.34 -7.23 -5.75
C CYS A 131 -12.76 -6.72 -5.43
N GLY A 132 -13.78 -7.60 -5.43
CA GLY A 132 -15.15 -7.25 -5.07
C GLY A 132 -15.95 -6.57 -6.19
N TYR A 133 -15.56 -6.75 -7.46
CA TYR A 133 -16.33 -6.26 -8.61
C TYR A 133 -17.20 -7.37 -9.20
N ASP A 134 -18.45 -7.06 -9.50
CA ASP A 134 -19.39 -8.00 -10.13
C ASP A 134 -19.15 -8.14 -11.66
N SER A 135 -18.34 -7.25 -12.26
CA SER A 135 -18.08 -7.21 -13.70
C SER A 135 -16.63 -6.83 -14.00
N ALA A 136 -15.96 -7.66 -14.81
CA ALA A 136 -14.61 -7.40 -15.31
C ALA A 136 -14.52 -6.15 -16.20
N SER A 137 -15.57 -5.86 -16.98
CA SER A 137 -15.64 -4.68 -17.83
C SER A 137 -15.70 -3.40 -17.00
N TYR A 138 -16.53 -3.38 -15.95
CA TYR A 138 -16.60 -2.24 -15.04
C TYR A 138 -15.30 -2.05 -14.26
N PHE A 139 -14.73 -3.14 -13.73
CA PHE A 139 -13.40 -3.13 -13.13
C PHE A 139 -12.35 -2.51 -14.06
N THR A 140 -12.30 -2.93 -15.33
CA THR A 140 -11.34 -2.41 -16.31
C THR A 140 -11.49 -0.91 -16.53
N CYS A 141 -12.73 -0.41 -16.62
CA CYS A 141 -13.01 1.03 -16.72
C CYS A 141 -12.50 1.79 -15.49
N VAL A 142 -12.81 1.30 -14.29
CA VAL A 142 -12.40 1.92 -13.03
C VAL A 142 -10.87 1.87 -12.87
N PHE A 143 -10.25 0.74 -13.17
CA PHE A 143 -8.80 0.56 -13.14
C PHE A 143 -8.10 1.53 -14.10
N LYS A 144 -8.58 1.65 -15.34
CA LYS A 144 -8.07 2.62 -16.31
C LYS A 144 -8.25 4.05 -15.84
N LYS A 145 -9.39 4.40 -15.24
CA LYS A 145 -9.61 5.75 -14.70
C LYS A 145 -8.62 6.08 -13.59
N HIS A 146 -8.34 5.11 -12.72
CA HIS A 146 -7.48 5.23 -11.55
C HIS A 146 -5.99 5.27 -11.92
N PHE A 147 -5.50 4.30 -12.70
CA PHE A 147 -4.08 4.15 -13.05
C PHE A 147 -3.69 4.75 -14.41
N LYS A 148 -4.65 5.27 -15.18
CA LYS A 148 -4.47 5.78 -16.57
C LYS A 148 -4.00 4.73 -17.58
N THR A 149 -4.03 3.44 -17.22
CA THR A 149 -3.68 2.30 -18.07
C THR A 149 -4.63 1.13 -17.80
N THR A 150 -4.85 0.26 -18.78
CA THR A 150 -5.69 -0.94 -18.59
C THR A 150 -4.97 -2.02 -17.77
N PRO A 151 -5.70 -2.95 -17.12
CA PRO A 151 -5.09 -4.09 -16.44
C PRO A 151 -4.19 -4.93 -17.38
N SER A 152 -4.58 -5.09 -18.65
CA SER A 152 -3.80 -5.82 -19.66
C SER A 152 -2.49 -5.11 -20.00
N GLU A 153 -2.55 -3.80 -20.25
CA GLU A 153 -1.35 -2.98 -20.49
C GLU A 153 -0.41 -3.00 -19.28
N PHE A 154 -0.96 -2.90 -18.07
CA PHE A 154 -0.20 -3.00 -16.82
C PHE A 154 0.52 -4.35 -16.70
N LEU A 155 -0.13 -5.46 -17.04
CA LEU A 155 0.50 -6.78 -17.08
C LEU A 155 1.61 -6.88 -18.13
N ALA A 156 1.38 -6.36 -19.33
CA ALA A 156 2.39 -6.35 -20.39
C ALA A 156 3.64 -5.58 -19.97
N PHE A 157 3.47 -4.41 -19.32
CA PHE A 157 4.58 -3.65 -18.75
C PHE A 157 5.37 -4.47 -17.72
N LEU A 158 4.68 -5.18 -16.81
CA LEU A 158 5.34 -6.04 -15.82
C LEU A 158 6.12 -7.20 -16.45
N SER A 159 5.62 -7.82 -17.53
CA SER A 159 6.35 -8.89 -18.24
C SER A 159 7.61 -8.38 -18.95
N SER A 160 7.55 -7.19 -19.53
CA SER A 160 8.70 -6.54 -20.18
C SER A 160 9.77 -6.17 -19.17
N SER A 161 9.37 -5.65 -17.99
CA SER A 161 10.31 -5.34 -16.91
C SER A 161 10.96 -6.59 -16.31
N ARG A 162 10.30 -7.76 -16.30
CA ARG A 162 10.91 -9.01 -15.80
C ARG A 162 11.98 -9.58 -16.74
N HIS A 163 11.83 -9.44 -18.05
CA HIS A 163 12.80 -9.95 -19.03
C HIS A 163 14.13 -9.19 -19.04
N GLN A 164 14.16 -7.97 -18.50
CA GLN A 164 15.39 -7.18 -18.40
C GLN A 164 16.31 -7.59 -17.23
N TYR A 165 15.92 -8.59 -16.43
CA TYR A 165 16.67 -9.09 -15.27
C TYR A 165 17.00 -10.59 -15.34
N VAL A 166 16.72 -11.25 -16.48
CA VAL A 166 16.95 -12.70 -16.66
C VAL A 166 18.03 -12.97 -17.74
N ASN A 167 18.71 -11.94 -18.23
CA ASN A 167 19.91 -12.06 -19.07
C ASN A 167 21.12 -11.46 -18.36
#